data_AF-A0A162G1R7-F1
#
_entry.id   AF-A0A162G1R7-F1
#
_cell.length_a   1.000
_cell.length_b   1.000
_cell.length_c   1.000
_cell.angle_alpha   90.00
_cell.angle_beta   90.00
_cell.angle_gamma   90.00
#
_symmetry.space_group_name_H-M   'P 1'
#
loop_
_entity.id
_entity.type
_entity.pdbx_description
1 polymer ?
#
loop_
_entity_poly.entity_id
_entity_poly.type
_entity_poly.pdbx_seq_one_letter_code
_entity_poly.pdbx_strand_id
1 'polypeptide(L)'
;MKKALLFVGALMGLSLTGCSYALEELGLFKTDGSGLPQIGSFAAFRDQSVSFEVVKATSLRTCQECHASGSRAMDTAAKVLAQKDSILGAVQRETMPPRSAGYKALNACEKQILETWLDDQTHDRKDVQKVKDLAACADAEAPKEKPATDFKALELSFENLKAEIFNAKCMVCHSKETAKRTVLDDLQVIKEKRLIKESAADSVLYQIVVPGMYKRFMPPQNGKYGIKPLTPEETDYLKRWIDAGAN
;
A
#
# COMPACT_ATOMS: atom_id res chain seq x y z
N MET A 1 -26.70 40.97 -48.28
CA MET A 1 -25.33 41.34 -47.86
C MET A 1 -24.78 40.25 -46.96
N LYS A 2 -23.54 39.84 -47.25
CA LYS A 2 -22.80 38.73 -46.66
C LYS A 2 -22.42 38.98 -45.19
N LYS A 3 -22.35 37.93 -44.37
CA LYS A 3 -21.14 37.56 -43.58
C LYS A 3 -21.35 36.22 -42.87
N ALA A 4 -20.71 35.19 -43.41
CA ALA A 4 -20.47 33.92 -42.75
C ALA A 4 -19.22 34.07 -41.86
N LEU A 5 -19.31 33.63 -40.60
CA LEU A 5 -18.17 33.55 -39.69
C LEU A 5 -17.73 32.08 -39.62
N LEU A 6 -16.55 31.81 -40.19
CA LEU A 6 -15.82 30.56 -40.04
C LEU A 6 -15.03 30.62 -38.73
N PHE A 7 -15.32 29.72 -37.79
CA PHE A 7 -14.48 29.45 -36.63
C PHE A 7 -13.71 28.16 -36.88
N VAL A 8 -12.43 28.30 -37.20
CA VAL A 8 -11.45 27.19 -37.24
C VAL A 8 -10.69 27.23 -35.92
N GLY A 9 -11.13 26.42 -34.96
CA GLY A 9 -10.42 26.18 -33.71
C GLY A 9 -9.77 24.80 -33.75
N ALA A 10 -8.48 24.75 -34.06
CA ALA A 10 -7.69 23.53 -34.04
C ALA A 10 -7.49 23.06 -32.58
N LEU A 11 -8.13 21.95 -32.19
CA LEU A 11 -7.79 21.21 -30.99
C LEU A 11 -6.54 20.36 -31.26
N MET A 12 -5.37 20.82 -30.79
CA MET A 12 -4.24 19.94 -30.56
C MET A 12 -4.48 19.15 -29.27
N GLY A 13 -4.99 17.93 -29.42
CA GLY A 13 -5.03 16.94 -28.35
C GLY A 13 -3.65 16.31 -28.16
N LEU A 14 -2.82 16.92 -27.32
CA LEU A 14 -1.59 16.30 -26.82
C LEU A 14 -1.97 15.22 -25.79
N SER A 15 -1.86 13.97 -26.23
CA SER A 15 -2.10 12.75 -25.48
C SER A 15 -0.94 12.52 -24.51
N LEU A 16 -1.17 12.68 -23.20
CA LEU A 16 -0.18 12.50 -22.13
C LEU A 16 -0.01 11.02 -21.70
N THR A 17 -0.34 10.03 -22.55
CA THR A 17 -0.26 8.60 -22.20
C THR A 17 1.11 7.95 -22.48
N GLY A 18 2.16 8.74 -22.75
CA GLY A 18 3.42 8.22 -23.30
C GLY A 18 4.60 8.00 -22.35
N CYS A 19 4.53 8.34 -21.05
CA CYS A 19 5.74 8.31 -20.21
C CYS A 19 6.10 6.94 -19.61
N SER A 20 5.17 5.98 -19.58
CA SER A 20 5.42 4.68 -18.95
C SER A 20 6.04 3.65 -19.90
N TYR A 21 5.71 3.73 -21.19
CA TYR A 21 6.04 2.67 -22.17
C TYR A 21 7.52 2.65 -22.55
N ALA A 22 8.16 3.83 -22.65
CA ALA A 22 9.56 3.93 -23.04
C ALA A 22 10.54 3.34 -22.00
N LEU A 23 10.13 3.22 -20.73
CA LEU A 23 10.95 2.61 -19.68
C LEU A 23 10.84 1.08 -19.65
N GLU A 24 9.73 0.53 -20.15
CA GLU A 24 9.49 -0.93 -20.24
C GLU A 24 10.28 -1.53 -21.43
N GLU A 25 10.38 -0.84 -22.56
CA GLU A 25 11.22 -1.26 -23.70
C GLU A 25 12.73 -1.20 -23.41
N LEU A 26 13.17 -0.34 -22.50
CA LEU A 26 14.56 -0.30 -22.04
C LEU A 26 14.91 -1.45 -21.09
N GLY A 27 13.96 -2.34 -20.77
CA GLY A 27 14.18 -3.51 -19.92
C GLY A 27 14.54 -3.18 -18.47
N LEU A 28 14.38 -1.92 -18.06
CA LEU A 28 14.71 -1.47 -16.71
C LEU A 28 13.73 -2.02 -15.66
N PHE A 29 12.49 -2.28 -16.05
CA PHE A 29 11.45 -2.83 -15.18
C PHE A 29 10.45 -3.67 -15.99
N LYS A 30 10.09 -4.86 -15.50
CA LYS A 30 8.88 -5.59 -15.96
C LYS A 30 7.74 -5.24 -15.03
N THR A 31 6.56 -4.88 -15.51
CA THR A 31 5.38 -4.72 -14.63
C THR A 31 4.60 -6.04 -14.57
N ASP A 32 4.04 -6.40 -13.41
CA ASP A 32 3.26 -7.65 -13.25
C ASP A 32 1.77 -7.49 -13.64
N GLY A 33 1.45 -6.49 -14.45
CA GLY A 33 0.06 -6.12 -14.76
C GLY A 33 -0.64 -5.29 -13.67
N SER A 34 -0.02 -5.06 -12.50
CA SER A 34 -0.52 -4.11 -11.49
C SER A 34 -0.10 -2.65 -11.75
N GLY A 35 0.73 -2.43 -12.77
CA GLY A 35 1.38 -1.14 -13.04
C GLY A 35 2.54 -0.81 -12.09
N LEU A 36 2.91 -1.74 -11.20
CA LEU A 36 4.12 -1.66 -10.39
C LEU A 36 5.23 -2.51 -11.02
N PRO A 37 6.49 -2.06 -10.99
CA PRO A 37 7.63 -2.88 -11.36
C PRO A 37 7.66 -4.17 -10.51
N GLN A 38 7.89 -5.33 -11.14
CA GLN A 38 8.47 -6.51 -10.51
C GLN A 38 9.89 -6.13 -10.12
N ILE A 39 10.00 -5.65 -8.89
CA ILE A 39 11.28 -5.27 -8.33
C ILE A 39 11.96 -6.58 -7.93
N GLY A 40 12.90 -7.01 -8.77
CA GLY A 40 13.81 -8.08 -8.41
C GLY A 40 14.51 -7.80 -7.07
N SER A 41 15.03 -8.86 -6.46
CA SER A 41 15.86 -8.86 -5.25
C SER A 41 16.75 -7.60 -5.07
N PHE A 42 17.09 -7.19 -3.84
CA PHE A 42 18.04 -6.09 -3.51
C PHE A 42 19.24 -5.93 -4.45
N ALA A 43 19.71 -7.03 -5.05
CA ALA A 43 20.68 -7.04 -6.15
C ALA A 43 20.37 -6.02 -7.28
N ALA A 44 19.10 -5.76 -7.60
CA ALA A 44 18.68 -4.80 -8.62
C ALA A 44 19.02 -3.34 -8.26
N PHE A 45 19.16 -3.03 -6.96
CA PHE A 45 19.49 -1.68 -6.47
C PHE A 45 20.93 -1.53 -6.02
N ARG A 46 21.71 -2.61 -6.01
CA ARG A 46 23.05 -2.66 -5.42
C ARG A 46 23.95 -1.53 -5.94
N ASP A 47 23.94 -1.30 -7.25
CA ASP A 47 24.75 -0.28 -7.90
C ASP A 47 24.07 1.09 -8.04
N GLN A 48 22.83 1.23 -7.58
CA GLN A 48 22.07 2.48 -7.62
C GLN A 48 22.41 3.37 -6.43
N SER A 49 22.38 4.69 -6.65
CA SER A 49 22.45 5.69 -5.58
C SER A 49 21.20 5.62 -4.70
N VAL A 50 21.38 5.87 -3.40
CA VAL A 50 20.33 5.91 -2.37
C VAL A 50 19.40 7.10 -2.63
N SER A 51 18.47 6.90 -3.55
CA SER A 51 17.47 7.88 -3.98
C SER A 51 16.11 7.60 -3.33
N PHE A 52 15.18 8.56 -3.43
CA PHE A 52 13.82 8.33 -2.93
C PHE A 52 13.15 7.12 -3.59
N GLU A 53 13.41 6.87 -4.87
CA GLU A 53 12.83 5.71 -5.55
C GLU A 53 13.41 4.38 -5.03
N VAL A 54 14.70 4.35 -4.71
CA VAL A 54 15.31 3.19 -4.03
C VAL A 54 14.70 2.99 -2.65
N VAL A 55 14.56 4.05 -1.85
CA VAL A 55 13.93 4.00 -0.52
C VAL A 55 12.47 3.51 -0.61
N LYS A 56 11.73 4.01 -1.60
CA LYS A 56 10.34 3.63 -1.87
C LYS A 56 10.22 2.15 -2.24
N ALA A 57 11.10 1.69 -3.12
CA ALA A 57 11.17 0.31 -3.59
C ALA A 57 11.63 -0.70 -2.51
N THR A 58 12.37 -0.22 -1.51
CA THR A 58 13.00 -1.06 -0.48
C THR A 58 12.35 -0.79 0.88
N SER A 59 12.91 0.13 1.66
CA SER A 59 12.54 0.42 3.05
C SER A 59 11.08 0.83 3.27
N LEU A 60 10.43 1.47 2.29
CA LEU A 60 9.04 1.94 2.42
C LEU A 60 8.02 1.06 1.70
N ARG A 61 8.44 -0.03 1.05
CA ARG A 61 7.55 -0.88 0.24
C ARG A 61 6.35 -1.36 1.05
N THR A 62 6.59 -2.01 2.19
CA THR A 62 5.54 -2.50 3.09
C THR A 62 4.80 -1.36 3.78
N CYS A 63 5.46 -0.22 4.00
CA CYS A 63 4.83 0.95 4.59
C CYS A 63 3.72 1.48 3.67
N GLN A 64 3.95 1.48 2.36
CA GLN A 64 3.00 1.99 1.38
C GLN A 64 1.72 1.16 1.25
N GLU A 65 1.71 -0.10 1.70
CA GLU A 65 0.49 -0.92 1.74
C GLU A 65 -0.59 -0.28 2.62
N CYS A 66 -0.19 0.36 3.72
CA CYS A 66 -1.09 1.08 4.63
C CYS A 66 -1.00 2.61 4.51
N HIS A 67 0.14 3.13 4.04
CA HIS A 67 0.47 4.55 3.96
C HIS A 67 0.57 5.09 2.51
N ALA A 68 -0.14 4.48 1.56
CA ALA A 68 -0.15 4.94 0.17
C ALA A 68 -0.76 6.34 0.00
N SER A 69 -1.71 6.74 0.86
CA SER A 69 -2.19 8.11 0.89
C SER A 69 -2.69 8.53 2.28
N GLY A 70 -3.26 9.73 2.41
CA GLY A 70 -3.66 10.32 3.68
C GLY A 70 -2.75 11.46 4.14
N SER A 71 -2.93 11.92 5.37
CA SER A 71 -1.95 12.82 6.03
C SER A 71 -0.64 12.13 6.34
N ARG A 72 -0.67 10.79 6.44
CA ARG A 72 0.49 9.93 6.69
C ARG A 72 0.96 9.23 5.42
N ALA A 73 0.62 9.79 4.25
CA ALA A 73 1.05 9.22 2.98
C ALA A 73 2.57 9.24 2.86
N MET A 74 3.14 8.21 2.24
CA MET A 74 4.58 8.06 1.98
C MET A 74 4.86 7.87 0.49
N ASP A 75 3.98 8.37 -0.37
CA ASP A 75 4.04 8.27 -1.83
C ASP A 75 5.05 9.24 -2.47
N THR A 76 5.44 10.31 -1.76
CA THR A 76 6.40 11.32 -2.23
C THR A 76 7.48 11.66 -1.21
N ALA A 77 8.66 12.04 -1.69
CA ALA A 77 9.80 12.44 -0.85
C ALA A 77 9.44 13.51 0.17
N ALA A 78 8.73 14.56 -0.27
CA ALA A 78 8.32 15.67 0.58
C ALA A 78 7.45 15.23 1.77
N LYS A 79 6.53 14.28 1.56
CA LYS A 79 5.66 13.79 2.64
C LYS A 79 6.39 12.89 3.63
N VAL A 80 7.37 12.12 3.16
CA VAL A 80 8.25 11.30 4.03
C VAL A 80 9.14 12.22 4.85
N LEU A 81 9.76 13.24 4.24
CA LEU A 81 10.59 14.23 4.94
C LEU A 81 9.80 15.01 5.99
N ALA A 82 8.56 15.39 5.69
CA ALA A 82 7.66 16.05 6.65
C ALA A 82 7.32 15.19 7.88
N GLN A 83 7.58 13.87 7.83
CA GLN A 83 7.29 12.91 8.90
C GLN A 83 8.55 12.18 9.40
N LYS A 84 9.75 12.63 9.02
CA LYS A 84 11.00 11.87 9.18
C LYS A 84 11.24 11.38 10.60
N ASP A 85 11.04 12.22 11.62
CA ASP A 85 11.31 11.88 13.02
C ASP A 85 10.33 10.80 13.54
N SER A 86 9.07 10.89 13.12
CA SER A 86 8.04 9.89 13.45
C SER A 86 8.35 8.55 12.80
N ILE A 87 8.74 8.57 11.52
CA ILE A 87 9.10 7.36 10.76
C ILE A 87 10.33 6.69 11.38
N LEU A 88 11.43 7.43 11.56
CA LEU A 88 12.66 6.89 12.15
C LEU A 88 12.41 6.36 13.56
N GLY A 89 11.71 7.11 14.40
CA GLY A 89 11.38 6.65 15.74
C GLY A 89 10.55 5.37 15.75
N ALA A 90 9.59 5.22 14.83
CA ALA A 90 8.75 4.03 14.74
C ALA A 90 9.51 2.81 14.19
N VAL A 91 10.39 3.01 13.21
CA VAL A 91 11.23 1.95 12.62
C VAL A 91 12.31 1.48 13.61
N GLN A 92 12.95 2.41 14.33
CA GLN A 92 13.99 2.09 15.30
C GLN A 92 13.42 1.35 16.53
N ARG A 93 12.21 1.70 16.98
CA ARG A 93 11.49 0.97 18.03
C ARG A 93 10.79 -0.30 17.53
N GLU A 94 10.93 -0.62 16.24
CA GLU A 94 10.29 -1.77 15.60
C GLU A 94 8.75 -1.82 15.76
N THR A 95 8.13 -0.66 15.97
CA THR A 95 6.66 -0.52 16.03
C THR A 95 6.03 -0.44 14.64
N MET A 96 6.82 -0.09 13.63
CA MET A 96 6.44 -0.09 12.22
C MET A 96 7.53 -0.74 11.35
N PRO A 97 7.17 -1.60 10.38
CA PRO A 97 5.82 -2.11 10.11
C PRO A 97 5.22 -2.93 11.26
N PRO A 98 3.88 -2.96 11.45
CA PRO A 98 3.28 -3.56 12.63
C PRO A 98 3.31 -5.09 12.53
N ARG A 99 4.02 -5.75 13.47
CA ARG A 99 4.09 -7.22 13.54
C ARG A 99 2.73 -7.89 13.74
N SER A 100 1.81 -7.22 14.42
CA SER A 100 0.43 -7.68 14.61
C SER A 100 -0.34 -7.81 13.30
N ALA A 101 0.12 -7.14 12.23
CA ALA A 101 -0.43 -7.27 10.89
C ALA A 101 0.36 -8.24 9.99
N GLY A 102 1.25 -9.04 10.57
CA GLY A 102 2.04 -10.03 9.84
C GLY A 102 3.23 -9.45 9.08
N TYR A 103 3.48 -8.13 9.17
CA TYR A 103 4.67 -7.53 8.57
C TYR A 103 5.91 -7.82 9.42
N LYS A 104 7.03 -8.05 8.72
CA LYS A 104 8.34 -8.12 9.36
C LYS A 104 8.88 -6.71 9.59
N ALA A 105 9.65 -6.54 10.66
CA ALA A 105 10.42 -5.32 10.85
C ALA A 105 11.43 -5.17 9.70
N LEU A 106 11.77 -3.92 9.36
CA LEU A 106 12.82 -3.64 8.39
C LEU A 106 14.14 -4.28 8.85
N ASN A 107 14.85 -4.90 7.93
CA ASN A 107 16.18 -5.45 8.18
C ASN A 107 17.22 -4.31 8.29
N ALA A 108 18.45 -4.65 8.66
CA ALA A 108 19.50 -3.66 8.88
C ALA A 108 19.82 -2.82 7.61
N CYS A 109 19.84 -3.45 6.43
CA CYS A 109 20.07 -2.75 5.17
C CYS A 109 18.92 -1.79 4.83
N GLU A 110 17.67 -2.22 4.96
CA GLU A 110 16.48 -1.39 4.74
C GLU A 110 16.48 -0.17 5.68
N LYS A 111 16.80 -0.38 6.97
CA LYS A 111 16.94 0.70 7.94
C LYS A 111 18.03 1.68 7.51
N GLN A 112 19.22 1.18 7.14
CA GLN A 112 20.34 2.03 6.75
C GLN A 112 20.08 2.81 5.45
N ILE A 113 19.41 2.22 4.46
CA ILE A 113 19.01 2.92 3.22
C ILE A 113 18.10 4.10 3.55
N LEU A 114 17.09 3.89 4.41
CA LEU A 114 16.16 4.93 4.83
C LEU A 114 16.85 6.04 5.62
N GLU A 115 17.68 5.67 6.58
CA GLU A 115 18.43 6.61 7.42
C GLU A 115 19.42 7.43 6.58
N THR A 116 20.17 6.79 5.69
CA THR A 116 21.14 7.46 4.81
C THR A 116 20.44 8.47 3.91
N TRP A 117 19.33 8.08 3.28
CA TRP A 117 18.56 9.00 2.44
C TRP A 117 18.02 10.19 3.23
N LEU A 118 17.42 9.96 4.40
CA LEU A 118 16.89 11.04 5.24
C LEU A 118 17.99 11.99 5.74
N ASP A 119 19.17 11.44 6.04
CA ASP A 119 20.34 12.21 6.46
C ASP A 119 20.90 13.06 5.29
N ASP A 120 21.01 12.48 4.10
CA ASP A 120 21.40 13.21 2.86
C ASP A 120 20.48 14.38 2.58
N GLN A 121 19.15 14.16 2.68
CA GLN A 121 18.16 15.21 2.46
C GLN A 121 18.18 16.29 3.56
N THR A 122 18.55 15.93 4.79
CA THR A 122 18.62 16.88 5.91
C THR A 122 19.86 17.79 5.80
N HIS A 123 20.95 17.26 5.25
CA HIS A 123 22.23 17.97 5.15
C HIS A 123 22.58 18.48 3.74
N ASP A 124 21.66 18.35 2.78
CA ASP A 124 21.84 18.73 1.37
C ASP A 124 23.13 18.14 0.76
N ARG A 125 23.42 16.87 1.08
CA ARG A 125 24.61 16.18 0.54
C ARG A 125 24.41 15.87 -0.94
N LYS A 126 25.41 16.25 -1.75
CA LYS A 126 25.41 16.00 -3.21
C LYS A 126 26.02 14.65 -3.58
N ASP A 127 26.88 14.12 -2.71
CA ASP A 127 27.55 12.83 -2.90
C ASP A 127 26.68 11.71 -2.35
N VAL A 128 25.67 11.30 -3.14
CA VAL A 128 24.72 10.25 -2.75
C VAL A 128 25.39 8.88 -2.80
N GLN A 129 25.48 8.23 -1.64
CA GLN A 129 26.06 6.88 -1.49
C GLN A 129 25.29 5.86 -2.34
N LYS A 130 25.97 4.82 -2.83
CA LYS A 130 25.30 3.68 -3.46
C LYS A 130 24.90 2.64 -2.43
N VAL A 131 23.87 1.86 -2.73
CA VAL A 131 23.36 0.83 -1.80
C VAL A 131 24.44 -0.17 -1.41
N LYS A 132 25.30 -0.60 -2.35
CA LYS A 132 26.39 -1.54 -2.07
C LYS A 132 27.47 -1.02 -1.13
N ASP A 133 27.61 0.31 -1.05
CA ASP A 133 28.63 0.95 -0.23
C ASP A 133 28.15 1.09 1.23
N LEU A 134 26.86 0.83 1.50
CA LEU A 134 26.30 0.80 2.84
C LEU A 134 26.70 -0.48 3.57
N ALA A 135 27.33 -0.34 4.74
CA ALA A 135 27.86 -1.45 5.52
C ALA A 135 26.85 -2.56 5.82
N ALA A 136 25.59 -2.23 6.13
CA ALA A 136 24.55 -3.20 6.43
C ALA A 136 23.97 -3.88 5.18
N CYS A 137 24.28 -3.38 3.98
CA CYS A 137 23.77 -3.89 2.71
C CYS A 137 24.75 -4.79 1.95
N ALA A 138 26.02 -4.86 2.37
CA ALA A 138 27.05 -5.63 1.68
C ALA A 138 26.66 -7.11 1.49
N ASP A 139 26.07 -7.71 2.53
CA ASP A 139 25.65 -9.12 2.56
C ASP A 139 24.13 -9.29 2.73
N ALA A 140 23.35 -8.22 2.56
CA ALA A 140 21.92 -8.27 2.79
C ALA A 140 21.20 -9.04 1.69
N GLU A 141 20.52 -10.13 2.07
CA GLU A 141 19.56 -10.77 1.18
C GLU A 141 18.36 -9.84 0.94
N ALA A 142 17.82 -9.92 -0.28
CA ALA A 142 16.57 -9.27 -0.64
C ALA A 142 15.45 -9.57 0.37
N PRO A 143 14.57 -8.60 0.68
CA PRO A 143 13.40 -8.89 1.48
C PRO A 143 12.51 -9.76 0.60
N LYS A 144 12.46 -11.05 0.93
CA LYS A 144 11.60 -12.01 0.22
C LYS A 144 10.19 -11.44 0.17
N GLU A 145 9.67 -11.27 -1.04
CA GLU A 145 8.29 -10.86 -1.23
C GLU A 145 7.39 -11.83 -0.46
N LYS A 146 6.36 -11.29 0.21
CA LYS A 146 5.32 -12.14 0.75
C LYS A 146 4.73 -12.89 -0.46
N PRO A 147 4.79 -14.23 -0.50
CA PRO A 147 4.17 -14.96 -1.60
C PRO A 147 2.69 -14.58 -1.63
N ALA A 148 2.14 -14.43 -2.83
CA ALA A 148 0.73 -14.12 -3.00
C ALA A 148 -0.11 -15.13 -2.22
N THR A 149 -1.01 -14.63 -1.38
CA THR A 149 -1.86 -15.47 -0.54
C THR A 149 -2.85 -16.20 -1.41
N ASP A 150 -2.85 -17.54 -1.36
CA ASP A 150 -3.88 -18.35 -1.99
C ASP A 150 -5.14 -18.35 -1.11
N PHE A 151 -6.00 -17.35 -1.32
CA PHE A 151 -7.26 -17.20 -0.60
C PHE A 151 -8.21 -18.41 -0.76
N LYS A 152 -8.03 -19.27 -1.77
CA LYS A 152 -8.88 -20.46 -1.94
C LYS A 152 -8.48 -21.56 -0.95
N ALA A 153 -7.19 -21.73 -0.72
CA ALA A 153 -6.64 -22.73 0.20
C ALA A 153 -6.51 -22.22 1.65
N LEU A 154 -6.56 -20.90 1.86
CA LEU A 154 -6.44 -20.29 3.18
C LEU A 154 -7.60 -20.69 4.10
N GLU A 155 -7.27 -21.13 5.32
CA GLU A 155 -8.25 -21.49 6.35
C GLU A 155 -9.13 -20.29 6.73
N LEU A 156 -10.44 -20.49 6.76
CA LEU A 156 -11.43 -19.46 7.10
C LEU A 156 -11.39 -19.16 8.60
N SER A 157 -10.61 -18.16 9.00
CA SER A 157 -10.56 -17.66 10.38
C SER A 157 -10.53 -16.13 10.43
N PHE A 158 -11.01 -15.58 11.53
CA PHE A 158 -10.93 -14.13 11.77
C PHE A 158 -9.49 -13.61 11.81
N GLU A 159 -8.53 -14.38 12.33
CA GLU A 159 -7.13 -13.97 12.36
C GLU A 159 -6.51 -13.92 10.97
N ASN A 160 -6.81 -14.89 10.10
CA ASN A 160 -6.38 -14.84 8.70
C ASN A 160 -7.04 -13.68 7.94
N LEU A 161 -8.33 -13.44 8.20
CA LEU A 161 -9.04 -12.30 7.63
C LEU A 161 -8.40 -10.96 8.04
N LYS A 162 -7.98 -10.85 9.30
CA LYS A 162 -7.27 -9.68 9.80
C LYS A 162 -5.92 -9.52 9.13
N ALA A 163 -5.10 -10.57 9.16
CA ALA A 163 -3.74 -10.56 8.62
C ALA A 163 -3.72 -10.21 7.13
N GLU A 164 -4.62 -10.77 6.34
CA GLU A 164 -4.60 -10.66 4.89
C GLU A 164 -5.42 -9.49 4.34
N ILE A 165 -6.50 -9.08 5.03
CA ILE A 165 -7.44 -8.09 4.50
C ILE A 165 -7.62 -6.92 5.45
N PHE A 166 -8.09 -7.14 6.68
CA PHE A 166 -8.55 -6.00 7.51
C PHE A 166 -7.41 -5.08 7.92
N ASN A 167 -6.25 -5.60 8.29
CA ASN A 167 -5.13 -4.77 8.75
C ASN A 167 -4.72 -3.74 7.69
N ALA A 168 -4.56 -4.18 6.44
CA ALA A 168 -4.14 -3.32 5.34
C ALA A 168 -5.27 -2.40 4.85
N LYS A 169 -6.50 -2.90 4.76
CA LYS A 169 -7.57 -2.21 4.01
C LYS A 169 -8.69 -1.60 4.87
N CYS A 170 -8.87 -2.08 6.10
CA CYS A 170 -10.00 -1.68 6.94
C CYS A 170 -9.54 -0.94 8.20
N MET A 171 -8.56 -1.48 8.91
CA MET A 171 -8.12 -1.03 10.24
C MET A 171 -7.37 0.30 10.20
N VAL A 172 -6.95 0.77 9.03
CA VAL A 172 -6.44 2.15 8.84
C VAL A 172 -7.44 3.19 9.35
N CYS A 173 -8.74 2.91 9.26
CA CYS A 173 -9.82 3.78 9.73
C CYS A 173 -10.77 3.12 10.74
N HIS A 174 -10.70 1.79 10.89
CA HIS A 174 -11.62 1.01 11.70
C HIS A 174 -10.92 0.26 12.85
N SER A 175 -9.72 0.69 13.27
CA SER A 175 -9.07 0.14 14.46
C SER A 175 -9.59 0.75 15.76
N LYS A 176 -9.29 0.13 16.92
CA LYS A 176 -9.62 0.66 18.26
C LYS A 176 -9.12 2.10 18.45
N GLU A 177 -7.99 2.44 17.85
CA GLU A 177 -7.35 3.76 17.97
C GLU A 177 -7.89 4.80 16.98
N THR A 178 -8.28 4.36 15.78
CA THR A 178 -8.63 5.28 14.67
C THR A 178 -10.12 5.35 14.38
N ALA A 179 -10.89 4.36 14.81
CA ALA A 179 -12.31 4.25 14.51
C ALA A 179 -13.12 5.35 15.18
N LYS A 180 -13.87 6.09 14.36
CA LYS A 180 -14.88 7.04 14.86
C LYS A 180 -16.21 6.40 15.23
N ARG A 181 -16.53 5.22 14.68
CA ARG A 181 -17.85 4.59 14.81
C ARG A 181 -17.79 3.07 14.90
N THR A 182 -17.11 2.46 13.95
CA THR A 182 -17.07 1.00 13.81
C THR A 182 -15.65 0.52 14.00
N VAL A 183 -15.46 -0.34 15.00
CA VAL A 183 -14.19 -1.02 15.30
C VAL A 183 -14.26 -2.44 14.72
N LEU A 184 -13.21 -2.85 14.01
CA LEU A 184 -13.11 -4.17 13.36
C LEU A 184 -11.98 -5.05 13.93
N ASP A 185 -11.32 -4.62 15.00
CA ASP A 185 -10.19 -5.34 15.60
C ASP A 185 -10.59 -6.60 16.37
N ASP A 186 -11.88 -6.70 16.69
CA ASP A 186 -12.43 -7.65 17.64
C ASP A 186 -13.74 -8.25 17.10
N LEU A 187 -13.77 -9.57 16.95
CA LEU A 187 -14.90 -10.30 16.38
C LEU A 187 -16.16 -10.14 17.23
N GLN A 188 -16.03 -10.10 18.55
CA GLN A 188 -17.17 -9.96 19.44
C GLN A 188 -17.83 -8.59 19.22
N VAL A 189 -17.03 -7.52 19.13
CA VAL A 189 -17.52 -6.17 18.84
C VAL A 189 -18.22 -6.11 17.48
N ILE A 190 -17.69 -6.79 16.46
CA ILE A 190 -18.32 -6.88 15.13
C ILE A 190 -19.70 -7.54 15.22
N LYS A 191 -19.81 -8.66 15.95
CA LYS A 191 -21.08 -9.39 16.16
C LYS A 191 -22.08 -8.57 16.97
N GLU A 192 -21.66 -7.92 18.06
CA GLU A 192 -22.51 -7.04 18.89
C GLU A 192 -23.07 -5.86 18.09
N LYS A 193 -22.29 -5.32 17.15
CA LYS A 193 -22.72 -4.25 16.23
C LYS A 193 -23.60 -4.75 15.08
N ARG A 194 -23.91 -6.06 15.03
CA ARG A 194 -24.76 -6.70 14.01
C ARG A 194 -24.26 -6.44 12.59
N LEU A 195 -22.95 -6.36 12.40
CA LEU A 195 -22.34 -6.16 11.08
C LEU A 195 -22.32 -7.44 10.25
N ILE A 196 -22.35 -8.57 10.95
CA ILE A 196 -22.40 -9.92 10.39
C ILE A 196 -23.73 -10.56 10.79
N LYS A 197 -24.33 -11.27 9.83
CA LYS A 197 -25.54 -12.09 9.96
C LYS A 197 -25.24 -13.52 9.46
N GLU A 198 -26.27 -14.36 9.41
CA GLU A 198 -26.17 -15.75 8.97
C GLU A 198 -25.64 -15.92 7.54
N SER A 199 -25.90 -14.95 6.66
CA SER A 199 -25.39 -14.95 5.29
C SER A 199 -24.59 -13.69 5.00
N ALA A 200 -23.60 -13.80 4.11
CA ALA A 200 -22.85 -12.66 3.60
C ALA A 200 -23.78 -11.68 2.87
N ALA A 201 -24.74 -12.19 2.10
CA ALA A 201 -25.70 -11.36 1.36
C ALA A 201 -26.50 -10.43 2.27
N ASP A 202 -26.79 -10.84 3.51
CA ASP A 202 -27.53 -10.04 4.49
C ASP A 202 -26.65 -9.26 5.47
N SER A 203 -25.34 -9.52 5.45
CA SER A 203 -24.34 -8.92 6.33
C SER A 203 -23.90 -7.56 5.82
N VAL A 204 -24.06 -6.53 6.66
CA VAL A 204 -23.65 -5.16 6.31
C VAL A 204 -22.16 -5.10 5.96
N LEU A 205 -21.31 -5.86 6.66
CA LEU A 205 -19.87 -5.89 6.42
C LEU A 205 -19.52 -6.33 4.99
N TYR A 206 -20.26 -7.28 4.42
CA TYR A 206 -20.07 -7.71 3.04
C TYR A 206 -20.71 -6.73 2.06
N GLN A 207 -21.94 -6.31 2.30
CA GLN A 207 -22.67 -5.39 1.42
C GLN A 207 -21.93 -4.06 1.20
N ILE A 208 -21.22 -3.54 2.20
CA ILE A 208 -20.48 -2.26 2.07
C ILE A 208 -19.23 -2.38 1.21
N VAL A 209 -18.62 -3.56 1.09
CA VAL A 209 -17.40 -3.77 0.29
C VAL A 209 -17.68 -4.24 -1.12
N VAL A 210 -18.92 -4.65 -1.42
CA VAL A 210 -19.34 -5.02 -2.77
C VAL A 210 -19.99 -3.82 -3.47
N PRO A 211 -19.48 -3.40 -4.65
CA PRO A 211 -20.07 -2.27 -5.38
C PRO A 211 -21.57 -2.47 -5.65
N GLY A 212 -22.38 -1.47 -5.32
CA GLY A 212 -23.82 -1.46 -5.60
C GLY A 212 -24.71 -2.20 -4.61
N MET A 213 -24.17 -2.96 -3.65
CA MET A 213 -24.98 -3.68 -2.64
C MET A 213 -25.41 -2.82 -1.45
N TYR A 214 -24.78 -1.67 -1.24
CA TYR A 214 -25.10 -0.77 -0.13
C TYR A 214 -24.99 0.70 -0.52
N LYS A 215 -25.73 1.56 0.19
CA LYS A 215 -25.72 3.02 -0.06
C LYS A 215 -24.32 3.64 0.13
N ARG A 216 -23.50 3.05 1.00
CA ARG A 216 -22.13 3.48 1.26
C ARG A 216 -21.19 2.37 0.85
N PHE A 217 -20.17 2.73 0.09
CA PHE A 217 -19.12 1.82 -0.34
C PHE A 217 -17.85 2.04 0.48
N MET A 218 -17.21 0.93 0.88
CA MET A 218 -15.95 0.90 1.61
C MET A 218 -14.92 0.05 0.85
N PRO A 219 -13.64 0.47 0.80
CA PRO A 219 -13.12 1.74 1.27
C PRO A 219 -13.68 2.95 0.48
N PRO A 220 -13.74 4.15 1.08
CA PRO A 220 -14.27 5.32 0.39
C PRO A 220 -13.32 5.75 -0.74
N GLN A 221 -13.82 5.72 -1.99
CA GLN A 221 -12.99 5.96 -3.18
C GLN A 221 -12.51 7.41 -3.31
N ASN A 222 -13.29 8.37 -2.79
CA ASN A 222 -12.91 9.79 -2.77
C ASN A 222 -12.26 10.19 -1.44
N GLY A 223 -11.75 9.22 -0.69
CA GLY A 223 -11.19 9.42 0.65
C GLY A 223 -9.72 9.85 0.60
N LYS A 224 -9.29 10.55 1.66
CA LYS A 224 -7.90 10.98 1.85
C LYS A 224 -6.89 9.82 1.76
N TYR A 225 -7.33 8.60 2.10
CA TYR A 225 -6.48 7.43 2.35
C TYR A 225 -6.30 6.47 1.17
N GLY A 226 -6.98 6.68 0.03
CA GLY A 226 -6.64 6.04 -1.26
C GLY A 226 -6.47 4.52 -1.18
N ILE A 227 -7.18 3.90 -0.24
CA ILE A 227 -7.13 2.46 -0.01
C ILE A 227 -7.87 1.82 -1.16
N LYS A 228 -7.19 0.90 -1.85
CA LYS A 228 -7.79 0.16 -2.96
C LYS A 228 -8.94 -0.71 -2.45
N PRO A 229 -10.02 -0.88 -3.25
CA PRO A 229 -11.06 -1.87 -2.97
C PRO A 229 -10.50 -3.27 -2.71
N LEU A 230 -11.35 -4.12 -2.13
CA LEU A 230 -11.04 -5.54 -2.06
C LEU A 230 -10.96 -6.12 -3.48
N THR A 231 -10.02 -7.04 -3.70
CA THR A 231 -9.99 -7.84 -4.94
C THR A 231 -11.16 -8.83 -4.96
N PRO A 232 -11.48 -9.43 -6.11
CA PRO A 232 -12.50 -10.48 -6.18
C PRO A 232 -12.20 -11.66 -5.23
N GLU A 233 -10.94 -12.07 -5.11
CA GLU A 233 -10.50 -13.17 -4.25
C GLU A 233 -10.63 -12.84 -2.77
N GLU A 234 -10.26 -11.62 -2.37
CA GLU A 234 -10.43 -11.11 -1.01
C GLU A 234 -11.93 -10.99 -0.64
N THR A 235 -12.74 -10.51 -1.58
CA THR A 235 -14.19 -10.38 -1.41
C THR A 235 -14.85 -11.76 -1.27
N ASP A 236 -14.44 -12.72 -2.09
CA ASP A 236 -14.91 -14.11 -1.98
C ASP A 236 -14.49 -14.76 -0.66
N TYR A 237 -13.25 -14.54 -0.21
CA TYR A 237 -12.79 -15.02 1.08
C TYR A 237 -13.63 -14.45 2.23
N LEU A 238 -13.89 -13.14 2.24
CA LEU A 238 -14.78 -12.51 3.23
C LEU A 238 -16.19 -13.13 3.19
N LYS A 239 -16.74 -13.35 1.99
CA LYS A 239 -18.05 -13.98 1.80
C LYS A 239 -18.09 -15.37 2.42
N ARG A 240 -17.13 -16.23 2.06
CA ARG A 240 -17.04 -17.61 2.58
C ARG A 240 -16.84 -17.65 4.08
N TRP A 241 -16.02 -16.77 4.63
CA TRP A 241 -15.82 -16.69 6.08
C TRP A 241 -17.12 -16.31 6.81
N ILE A 242 -17.90 -15.35 6.29
CA ILE A 242 -19.21 -15.00 6.86
C ILE A 242 -20.18 -16.17 6.75
N ASP A 243 -20.31 -16.76 5.56
CA ASP A 243 -21.25 -17.88 5.32
C ASP A 243 -20.88 -19.14 6.14
N ALA A 244 -19.61 -19.29 6.54
CA ALA A 244 -19.14 -20.34 7.44
C ALA A 244 -19.37 -20.06 8.95
N GLY A 245 -20.07 -18.96 9.28
CA GLY A 245 -20.44 -18.59 10.65
C GLY A 245 -19.60 -17.48 11.28
N ALA A 246 -18.64 -16.91 10.53
CA ALA A 246 -17.74 -15.85 10.99
C ALA A 246 -17.05 -16.19 12.32
N ASN A 247 -16.17 -17.19 12.26
CA ASN A 247 -15.46 -17.76 13.41
C ASN A 247 -14.04 -17.24 13.52
#